data_AF-A0ABD1G2H1-F1
#
_entry.id   AF-A0ABD1G2H1-F1
#
_cell.length_a   1.000
_cell.length_b   1.000
_cell.length_c   1.000
_cell.angle_alpha   90.00
_cell.angle_beta   90.00
_cell.angle_gamma   90.00
#
_symmetry.space_group_name_H-M   'P 1'
#
loop_
_entity.id
_entity.type
_entity.pdbx_description
1 polymer ?
#
loop_
_entity_poly.entity_id
_entity_poly.type
_entity_poly.pdbx_seq_one_letter_code
_entity_poly.pdbx_strand_id
1 'polypeptide(L)'
;MTTPADVRTVKSLNKSTGRRFVFKTFSQRVEEIDIDVYRSLDPVKAEPSGGSSFFRDCLIEYRKLNTAEDFISFYEEIFPLAQTLPQIILQKDLIISSLLSGLNMEGRLSVEPILRLISALSRDLVEDFTPFLSRIIVSLESLLQSGADKDPELIEQIFTSWSYIMMYLQKYLIKGCWPYSKDITGSV
;
A
#
# COMPACT_ATOMS: atom_id res chain seq x y z
N MET A 1 -4.59 43.75 12.46
CA MET A 1 -3.50 43.13 13.26
C MET A 1 -4.15 42.11 14.20
N THR A 2 -3.80 40.84 14.10
CA THR A 2 -4.35 39.76 14.96
C THR A 2 -3.76 39.86 16.35
N THR A 3 -4.59 39.85 17.40
CA THR A 3 -4.11 40.01 18.78
C THR A 3 -3.77 38.65 19.42
N PRO A 4 -2.91 38.60 20.45
CA PRO A 4 -2.58 37.36 21.16
C PRO A 4 -3.79 36.67 21.81
N ALA A 5 -4.83 37.44 22.15
CA ALA A 5 -6.09 36.93 22.69
C ALA A 5 -6.89 36.14 21.66
N ASP A 6 -6.88 36.58 20.39
CA ASP A 6 -7.51 35.87 19.28
C ASP A 6 -6.84 34.51 19.07
N VAL A 7 -5.50 34.46 19.08
CA VAL A 7 -4.72 33.22 18.91
C VAL A 7 -4.99 32.22 20.04
N ARG A 8 -5.16 32.69 21.29
CA ARG A 8 -5.48 31.84 22.44
C ARG A 8 -6.88 31.24 22.35
N THR A 9 -7.84 32.04 21.89
CA THR A 9 -9.23 31.63 21.68
C THR A 9 -9.33 30.54 20.61
N VAL A 10 -8.60 30.68 19.49
CA VAL A 10 -8.57 29.65 18.44
C VAL A 10 -7.94 28.34 18.93
N LYS A 11 -6.88 28.39 19.75
CA LYS A 11 -6.28 27.18 20.34
C LYS A 11 -7.19 26.48 21.35
N SER A 12 -8.03 27.21 22.10
CA SER A 12 -8.99 26.59 23.04
C SER A 12 -10.17 25.91 22.33
N LEU A 13 -10.50 26.30 21.09
CA LEU A 13 -11.53 25.65 20.28
C LEU A 13 -11.19 24.17 19.99
N ASN A 14 -9.91 23.80 19.93
CA ASN A 14 -9.47 22.43 19.70
C ASN A 14 -9.54 21.52 20.95
N LYS A 15 -9.81 22.06 22.15
CA LYS A 15 -9.80 21.31 23.42
C LYS A 15 -11.18 21.18 24.09
N SER A 16 -12.26 21.65 23.46
CA SER A 16 -13.60 21.55 24.02
C SER A 16 -14.14 20.12 23.90
N THR A 17 -14.68 19.57 25.00
CA THR A 17 -15.37 18.28 25.04
C THR A 17 -16.62 18.30 24.16
N GLY A 18 -16.81 17.28 23.30
CA GLY A 18 -18.00 17.12 22.46
C GLY A 18 -17.87 17.48 20.98
N ARG A 19 -16.68 17.84 20.47
CA ARG A 19 -16.47 18.06 19.02
C ARG A 19 -16.08 16.77 18.30
N ARG A 20 -16.82 16.48 17.22
CA ARG A 20 -16.54 15.36 16.31
C ARG A 20 -15.29 15.59 15.45
N PHE A 21 -15.00 16.85 15.09
CA PHE A 21 -13.85 17.20 14.24
C PHE A 21 -12.90 18.14 15.00
N VAL A 22 -11.63 17.76 15.08
CA VAL A 22 -10.56 18.49 15.75
C VAL A 22 -9.37 18.57 14.81
N PHE A 23 -8.76 19.74 14.68
CA PHE A 23 -7.55 19.87 13.86
C PHE A 23 -6.38 19.17 14.55
N LYS A 24 -5.67 18.32 13.81
CA LYS A 24 -4.45 17.64 14.25
C LYS A 24 -3.28 18.11 13.39
N THR A 25 -2.14 18.33 14.02
CA THR A 25 -0.90 18.66 13.29
C THR A 25 -0.39 17.43 12.53
N PHE A 26 0.52 17.64 11.57
CA PHE A 26 1.19 16.55 10.87
C PHE A 26 1.82 15.54 11.85
N SER A 27 2.62 16.02 12.81
CA SER A 27 3.27 15.17 13.80
C SER A 27 2.29 14.37 14.64
N GLN A 28 1.16 14.97 15.02
CA GLN A 28 0.10 14.25 15.77
C GLN A 28 -0.56 13.16 14.92
N ARG A 29 -0.84 13.43 13.64
CA ARG A 29 -1.39 12.42 12.74
C ARG A 29 -0.42 11.27 12.56
N VAL A 30 0.87 11.55 12.36
CA VAL A 30 1.90 10.51 12.19
C VAL A 30 2.08 9.68 13.46
N GLU A 31 2.04 10.31 14.65
CA GLU A 31 2.12 9.60 15.93
C GLU A 31 0.90 8.69 16.19
N GLU A 32 -0.25 9.01 15.61
CA GLU A 32 -1.47 8.21 15.71
C GLU A 32 -1.55 7.07 14.69
N ILE A 33 -0.67 7.03 13.68
CA ILE A 33 -0.62 5.93 12.72
C ILE A 33 -0.13 4.68 13.45
N ASP A 34 -1.04 3.72 13.63
CA ASP A 34 -0.75 2.39 14.18
C ASP A 34 -1.09 1.33 13.13
N ILE A 35 -0.06 0.71 12.55
CA ILE A 35 -0.22 -0.26 11.46
C ILE A 35 -0.02 -1.66 12.03
N ASP A 36 -1.14 -2.31 12.34
CA ASP A 36 -1.16 -3.72 12.75
C ASP A 36 -2.01 -4.55 11.77
N VAL A 37 -1.34 -5.14 10.78
CA VAL A 37 -1.98 -6.02 9.79
C VAL A 37 -2.41 -7.38 10.36
N TYR A 38 -1.91 -7.77 11.54
CA TYR A 38 -2.27 -9.03 12.21
C TYR A 38 -3.49 -8.89 13.11
N ARG A 39 -3.74 -7.69 13.63
CA ARG A 39 -4.90 -7.35 14.47
C ARG A 39 -5.93 -6.48 13.78
N SER A 40 -5.85 -6.35 12.45
CA SER A 40 -6.82 -5.56 11.69
C SER A 40 -8.24 -5.99 12.04
N LEU A 41 -9.08 -5.01 12.36
CA LEU A 41 -10.51 -5.20 12.61
C LEU A 41 -11.27 -5.54 11.33
N ASP A 42 -10.64 -5.38 10.16
CA ASP A 42 -11.24 -5.73 8.89
C ASP A 42 -11.40 -7.26 8.79
N PRO A 43 -12.59 -7.74 8.38
CA PRO A 43 -12.79 -9.16 8.19
C PRO A 43 -11.79 -9.67 7.14
N VAL A 44 -11.17 -10.81 7.44
CA VAL A 44 -10.28 -11.51 6.50
C VAL A 44 -11.02 -11.66 5.17
N LYS A 45 -10.51 -11.05 4.09
CA LYS A 45 -11.13 -11.16 2.76
C LYS A 45 -11.29 -12.64 2.43
N ALA A 46 -12.53 -13.02 2.13
CA ALA A 46 -12.86 -14.37 1.69
C ALA A 46 -12.01 -14.76 0.49
N GLU A 47 -11.76 -16.05 0.34
CA GLU A 47 -11.07 -16.57 -0.83
C GLU A 47 -11.85 -16.19 -2.11
N PRO A 48 -11.15 -15.79 -3.19
CA PRO A 48 -11.79 -15.38 -4.42
C PRO A 48 -12.63 -16.52 -4.99
N SER A 49 -13.75 -16.17 -5.63
CA SER A 49 -14.58 -17.13 -6.36
C SER A 49 -13.75 -17.91 -7.40
N GLY A 50 -14.14 -19.17 -7.66
CA GLY A 50 -13.37 -20.08 -8.53
C GLY A 50 -13.05 -19.47 -9.90
N GLY A 51 -11.76 -19.19 -10.14
CA GLY A 51 -11.25 -18.57 -11.36
C GLY A 51 -10.89 -17.08 -11.26
N SER A 52 -11.28 -16.38 -10.18
CA SER A 52 -10.84 -15.02 -9.87
C SER A 52 -9.52 -15.03 -9.08
N SER A 53 -9.03 -13.85 -8.70
CA SER A 53 -7.82 -13.67 -7.90
C SER A 53 -7.99 -12.48 -6.93
N PHE A 54 -7.15 -12.39 -5.89
CA PHE A 54 -7.19 -11.27 -4.96
C PHE A 54 -6.92 -9.94 -5.66
N PHE A 55 -5.95 -9.92 -6.58
CA PHE A 55 -5.63 -8.77 -7.42
C PHE A 55 -6.82 -8.32 -8.26
N ARG A 56 -7.49 -9.26 -8.95
CA ARG A 56 -8.65 -8.95 -9.78
C ARG A 56 -9.82 -8.39 -8.98
N ASP A 57 -10.13 -9.02 -7.85
CA ASP A 57 -11.23 -8.59 -6.98
C ASP A 57 -10.94 -7.18 -6.42
N CYS A 58 -9.68 -6.92 -6.05
CA CYS A 58 -9.22 -5.59 -5.62
C CYS A 58 -9.30 -4.55 -6.75
N LEU A 59 -8.94 -4.91 -7.98
CA LEU A 59 -9.02 -4.02 -9.14
C LEU A 59 -10.47 -3.60 -9.44
N ILE A 60 -11.41 -4.55 -9.39
CA ILE A 60 -12.84 -4.30 -9.59
C ILE A 60 -13.42 -3.46 -8.45
N GLU A 61 -12.97 -3.70 -7.21
CA GLU A 61 -13.37 -2.92 -6.03
C GLU A 61 -12.93 -1.45 -6.18
N TYR A 62 -11.65 -1.20 -6.45
CA TYR A 62 -11.16 0.17 -6.63
C TYR A 62 -11.72 0.85 -7.87
N ARG A 63 -12.08 0.11 -8.93
CA ARG A 63 -12.78 0.72 -10.07
C ARG A 63 -14.12 1.36 -9.69
N LYS A 64 -14.78 0.82 -8.66
CA LYS A 64 -16.04 1.35 -8.11
C LYS A 64 -15.81 2.49 -7.13
N LEU A 65 -14.73 2.44 -6.36
CA LEU A 65 -14.44 3.40 -5.29
C LEU A 65 -13.68 4.64 -5.79
N ASN A 66 -12.85 4.49 -6.81
CA ASN A 66 -11.94 5.54 -7.27
C ASN A 66 -12.38 6.09 -8.64
N THR A 67 -12.48 7.42 -8.72
CA THR A 67 -12.90 8.16 -9.91
C THR A 67 -11.80 9.04 -10.49
N ALA A 68 -10.55 8.90 -10.03
CA ALA A 68 -9.43 9.67 -10.55
C ALA A 68 -9.10 9.23 -11.98
N GLU A 69 -8.80 10.20 -12.85
CA GLU A 69 -8.51 9.96 -14.26
C GLU A 69 -7.32 9.00 -14.43
N ASP A 70 -6.22 9.24 -13.72
CA ASP A 70 -5.03 8.38 -13.81
C ASP A 70 -5.34 6.92 -13.43
N PHE A 71 -6.21 6.71 -12.43
CA PHE A 71 -6.61 5.36 -12.03
C PHE A 71 -7.52 4.72 -13.07
N ILE A 72 -8.41 5.48 -13.71
CA ILE A 72 -9.27 4.97 -14.79
C ILE A 72 -8.41 4.54 -15.98
N SER A 73 -7.45 5.35 -16.40
CA SER A 73 -6.51 4.99 -17.48
C SER A 73 -5.69 3.75 -17.13
N PHE A 74 -5.14 3.70 -15.91
CA PHE A 74 -4.43 2.51 -15.40
C PHE A 74 -5.32 1.26 -15.40
N TYR A 75 -6.58 1.38 -14.97
CA TYR A 75 -7.53 0.27 -14.97
C TYR A 75 -7.79 -0.26 -16.37
N GLU A 76 -8.00 0.62 -17.35
CA GLU A 76 -8.26 0.23 -18.74
C GLU A 76 -7.08 -0.52 -19.38
N GLU A 77 -5.85 -0.16 -19.00
CA GLU A 77 -4.64 -0.85 -19.42
C GLU A 77 -4.51 -2.25 -18.77
N ILE A 78 -4.76 -2.35 -17.46
CA ILE A 78 -4.44 -3.55 -16.67
C ILE A 78 -5.57 -4.57 -16.66
N PHE A 79 -6.82 -4.13 -16.74
CA PHE A 79 -7.98 -5.03 -16.66
C PHE A 79 -7.93 -6.18 -17.67
N PRO A 80 -7.59 -5.99 -18.96
CA PRO A 80 -7.46 -7.09 -19.92
C PRO A 80 -6.40 -8.13 -19.55
N LEU A 81 -5.36 -7.71 -18.81
CA LEU A 81 -4.22 -8.53 -18.41
C LEU A 81 -4.51 -9.37 -17.15
N ALA A 82 -5.52 -8.97 -16.38
CA ALA A 82 -5.79 -9.48 -15.04
C ALA A 82 -7.15 -10.18 -14.88
N GLN A 83 -7.68 -10.81 -15.94
CA GLN A 83 -8.99 -11.48 -15.87
C GLN A 83 -8.97 -12.78 -15.07
N THR A 84 -7.83 -13.47 -15.00
CA THR A 84 -7.67 -14.74 -14.28
C THR A 84 -6.27 -14.84 -13.66
N LEU A 85 -6.11 -15.65 -12.61
CA LEU A 85 -4.81 -15.86 -11.97
C LEU A 85 -3.73 -16.37 -12.94
N PRO A 86 -3.98 -17.33 -13.86
CA PRO A 86 -2.97 -17.75 -14.83
C PRO A 86 -2.50 -16.63 -15.76
N GLN A 87 -3.39 -15.71 -16.16
CA GLN A 87 -2.99 -14.55 -16.97
C GLN A 87 -2.12 -13.58 -16.18
N ILE A 88 -2.46 -13.34 -14.90
CA ILE A 88 -1.66 -12.51 -14.01
C ILE A 88 -0.25 -13.09 -13.86
N ILE A 89 -0.11 -14.40 -13.66
CA ILE A 89 1.19 -15.06 -13.56
C ILE A 89 1.99 -14.92 -14.87
N LEU A 90 1.34 -15.08 -16.03
CA LEU A 90 1.98 -14.96 -17.34
C LEU A 90 2.48 -13.53 -17.62
N GLN A 91 1.76 -12.51 -17.14
CA GLN A 91 1.98 -11.10 -17.49
C GLN A 91 2.50 -10.29 -16.29
N LYS A 92 2.99 -10.95 -15.23
CA LYS A 92 3.40 -10.33 -13.97
C LYS A 92 4.41 -9.19 -14.14
N ASP A 93 5.36 -9.33 -15.07
CA ASP A 93 6.36 -8.28 -15.35
C ASP A 93 5.75 -6.98 -15.92
N LEU A 94 4.75 -7.12 -16.80
CA LEU A 94 4.01 -5.97 -17.37
C LEU A 94 3.15 -5.32 -16.29
N ILE A 95 2.41 -6.14 -15.54
CA ILE A 95 1.53 -5.65 -14.45
C ILE A 95 2.35 -4.90 -13.40
N ILE A 96 3.48 -5.47 -12.94
CA ILE A 96 4.38 -4.81 -11.99
C ILE A 96 4.91 -3.50 -12.58
N SER A 97 5.36 -3.50 -13.84
CA SER A 97 5.92 -2.28 -14.43
C SER A 97 4.89 -1.15 -14.52
N SER A 98 3.65 -1.47 -14.90
CA SER A 98 2.53 -0.52 -14.94
C SER A 98 2.15 0.00 -13.53
N LEU A 99 2.07 -0.91 -12.54
CA LEU A 99 1.84 -0.54 -11.13
C LEU A 99 2.90 0.44 -10.63
N LEU A 100 4.18 0.16 -10.89
CA LEU A 100 5.27 1.01 -10.44
C LEU A 100 5.31 2.36 -11.16
N SER A 101 4.93 2.43 -12.44
CA SER A 101 4.81 3.73 -13.15
C SER A 101 3.68 4.60 -12.60
N GLY A 102 2.60 3.99 -12.10
CA GLY A 102 1.50 4.71 -11.49
C GLY A 102 1.77 5.21 -10.06
N LEU A 103 2.87 4.79 -9.41
CA LEU A 103 3.30 5.29 -8.10
C LEU A 103 4.03 6.64 -8.23
N ASN A 104 3.28 7.69 -8.48
CA ASN A 104 3.81 9.04 -8.59
C ASN A 104 2.86 10.07 -7.94
N MET A 105 3.40 11.26 -7.65
CA MET A 105 2.64 12.33 -6.99
C MET A 105 1.70 13.10 -7.92
N GLU A 106 1.88 13.02 -9.24
CA GLU A 106 0.95 13.63 -10.21
C GLU A 106 -0.42 12.94 -10.10
N GLY A 107 -0.41 11.61 -10.00
CA GLY A 107 -1.58 10.76 -9.74
C GLY A 107 -1.85 10.47 -8.26
N ARG A 108 -1.67 11.45 -7.35
CA ARG A 108 -1.82 11.26 -5.89
C ARG A 108 -3.10 10.52 -5.48
N LEU A 109 -4.22 10.77 -6.16
CA LEU A 109 -5.51 10.13 -5.87
C LEU A 109 -5.58 8.65 -6.29
N SER A 110 -4.63 8.20 -7.11
CA SER A 110 -4.52 6.83 -7.62
C SER A 110 -3.50 5.99 -6.84
N VAL A 111 -2.64 6.64 -6.04
CA VAL A 111 -1.57 6.00 -5.28
C VAL A 111 -2.11 4.94 -4.32
N GLU A 112 -3.15 5.23 -3.54
CA GLU A 112 -3.73 4.25 -2.63
C GLU A 112 -4.23 2.99 -3.35
N PRO A 113 -5.11 3.08 -4.37
CA PRO A 113 -5.51 1.92 -5.16
C PRO A 113 -4.32 1.10 -5.66
N ILE A 114 -3.29 1.76 -6.19
CA ILE A 114 -2.11 1.10 -6.75
C ILE A 114 -1.33 0.36 -5.65
N LEU A 115 -1.09 0.99 -4.51
CA LEU A 115 -0.44 0.36 -3.36
C LEU A 115 -1.21 -0.88 -2.88
N ARG A 116 -2.54 -0.82 -2.87
CA ARG A 116 -3.41 -1.92 -2.44
C ARG A 116 -3.42 -3.06 -3.45
N LEU A 117 -3.35 -2.73 -4.74
CA LEU A 117 -3.16 -3.70 -5.83
C LEU A 117 -1.81 -4.41 -5.73
N ILE A 118 -0.72 -3.71 -5.42
CA ILE A 118 0.60 -4.33 -5.19
C ILE A 118 0.52 -5.32 -4.02
N SER A 119 -0.13 -4.95 -2.91
CA SER A 119 -0.33 -5.88 -1.79
C SER A 119 -1.15 -7.11 -2.19
N ALA A 120 -2.25 -6.92 -2.93
CA ALA A 120 -3.08 -8.02 -3.41
C ALA A 120 -2.31 -8.95 -4.37
N LEU A 121 -1.51 -8.37 -5.27
CA LEU A 121 -0.65 -9.12 -6.18
C LEU A 121 0.39 -9.96 -5.44
N SER A 122 0.96 -9.43 -4.35
CA SER A 122 1.91 -10.18 -3.53
C SER A 122 1.28 -11.40 -2.86
N ARG A 123 -0.03 -11.33 -2.52
CA ARG A 123 -0.80 -12.47 -2.01
C ARG A 123 -1.09 -13.52 -3.08
N ASP A 124 -1.34 -13.09 -4.32
CA ASP A 124 -1.60 -14.00 -5.44
C ASP A 124 -0.32 -14.71 -5.92
N LEU A 125 0.80 -14.00 -6.04
CA LEU A 125 2.05 -14.52 -6.61
C LEU A 125 2.97 -15.17 -5.58
N VAL A 126 2.96 -14.67 -4.34
CA VAL A 126 3.71 -15.23 -3.22
C VAL A 126 5.21 -15.40 -3.53
N GLU A 127 5.73 -16.62 -3.74
CA GLU A 127 7.15 -16.86 -4.02
C GLU A 127 7.61 -16.15 -5.30
N ASP A 128 6.77 -16.16 -6.34
CA ASP A 128 6.99 -15.51 -7.62
C ASP A 128 7.05 -13.98 -7.53
N PHE A 129 6.63 -13.41 -6.40
CA PHE A 129 6.68 -11.97 -6.15
C PHE A 129 8.07 -11.49 -5.69
N THR A 130 8.86 -12.38 -5.09
CA THR A 130 10.15 -12.06 -4.45
C THR A 130 11.12 -11.28 -5.34
N PRO A 131 11.28 -11.60 -6.64
CA PRO A 131 12.19 -10.88 -7.53
C PRO A 131 11.83 -9.39 -7.71
N PHE A 132 10.57 -9.02 -7.48
CA PHE A 132 10.08 -7.64 -7.67
C PHE A 132 10.26 -6.76 -6.43
N LEU A 133 10.58 -7.35 -5.26
CA LEU A 133 10.69 -6.61 -4.00
C LEU A 133 11.67 -5.44 -4.07
N SER A 134 12.84 -5.66 -4.67
CA SER A 134 13.84 -4.60 -4.82
C SER A 134 13.30 -3.41 -5.63
N ARG A 135 12.61 -3.68 -6.75
CA ARG A 135 11.99 -2.64 -7.58
C ARG A 135 10.89 -1.90 -6.82
N ILE A 136 10.06 -2.62 -6.06
CA ILE A 136 8.98 -2.04 -5.27
C ILE A 136 9.57 -1.11 -4.18
N ILE A 137 10.58 -1.55 -3.43
CA ILE A 137 11.20 -0.73 -2.38
C ILE A 137 11.76 0.57 -2.97
N VAL A 138 12.46 0.49 -4.10
CA VAL A 138 13.02 1.66 -4.79
C VAL A 138 11.90 2.62 -5.23
N SER A 139 10.79 2.10 -5.75
CA SER A 139 9.63 2.93 -6.11
C SER A 139 8.95 3.57 -4.90
N LEU A 140 8.80 2.85 -3.78
CA LEU A 140 8.25 3.40 -2.54
C LEU A 140 9.16 4.49 -1.95
N GLU A 141 10.48 4.29 -1.97
CA GLU A 141 11.45 5.29 -1.55
C GLU A 141 11.38 6.55 -2.42
N SER A 142 11.35 6.37 -3.75
CA SER A 142 11.19 7.47 -4.71
C SER A 142 9.89 8.24 -4.48
N LEU A 143 8.78 7.54 -4.23
CA LEU A 143 7.50 8.15 -3.91
C LEU A 143 7.57 9.01 -2.64
N LEU A 144 8.19 8.50 -1.57
CA LEU A 144 8.43 9.25 -0.34
C LEU A 144 9.27 10.51 -0.59
N GLN A 145 10.38 10.38 -1.33
CA GLN A 145 11.26 11.50 -1.67
C GLN A 145 10.57 12.56 -2.55
N SER A 146 9.59 12.16 -3.36
CA SER A 146 8.84 13.05 -4.24
C SER A 146 7.77 13.90 -3.53
N GLY A 147 7.59 13.71 -2.21
CA GLY A 147 6.70 14.54 -1.38
C GLY A 147 5.60 13.78 -0.66
N ALA A 148 5.51 12.46 -0.81
CA ALA A 148 4.56 11.65 -0.04
C ALA A 148 4.90 11.65 1.47
N ASP A 149 6.16 11.92 1.83
CA ASP A 149 6.62 12.10 3.22
C ASP A 149 5.97 13.29 3.96
N LYS A 150 5.30 14.20 3.24
CA LYS A 150 4.60 15.36 3.81
C LYS A 150 3.10 15.10 4.00
N ASP A 151 2.63 13.92 3.60
CA ASP A 151 1.23 13.55 3.69
C ASP A 151 1.04 12.34 4.61
N PRO A 152 0.48 12.52 5.83
CA PRO A 152 0.28 11.42 6.76
C PRO A 152 -0.56 10.29 6.18
N GLU A 153 -1.53 10.60 5.31
CA GLU A 153 -2.41 9.61 4.70
C GLU A 153 -1.63 8.73 3.71
N LEU A 154 -0.76 9.33 2.89
CA LEU A 154 0.10 8.57 1.97
C LEU A 154 1.13 7.73 2.74
N ILE A 155 1.70 8.27 3.82
CA ILE A 155 2.59 7.51 4.71
C ILE A 155 1.88 6.27 5.23
N GLU A 156 0.69 6.43 5.81
CA GLU A 156 -0.11 5.33 6.33
C GLU A 156 -0.40 4.29 5.23
N GLN A 157 -0.80 4.74 4.04
CA GLN A 157 -1.11 3.86 2.91
C GLN A 157 0.13 3.08 2.42
N ILE A 158 1.29 3.73 2.31
CA ILE A 158 2.56 3.11 1.90
C ILE A 158 2.96 2.02 2.89
N PHE A 159 3.02 2.37 4.19
CA PHE A 159 3.45 1.41 5.21
C PHE A 159 2.42 0.31 5.46
N THR A 160 1.13 0.59 5.30
CA THR A 160 0.07 -0.41 5.35
C THR A 160 0.24 -1.42 4.21
N SER A 161 0.40 -0.93 2.98
CA SER A 161 0.65 -1.78 1.81
C SER A 161 1.90 -2.63 1.99
N TRP A 162 3.00 -2.02 2.44
CA TRP A 162 4.25 -2.72 2.72
C TRP A 162 4.11 -3.80 3.79
N SER A 163 3.41 -3.50 4.89
CA SER A 163 3.16 -4.44 5.97
C SER A 163 2.36 -5.66 5.50
N TYR A 164 1.36 -5.47 4.63
CA TYR A 164 0.64 -6.58 4.01
C TYR A 164 1.55 -7.44 3.13
N ILE A 165 2.39 -6.83 2.29
CA ILE A 165 3.36 -7.57 1.47
C ILE A 165 4.27 -8.41 2.35
N MET A 166 4.85 -7.83 3.41
CA MET A 166 5.70 -8.57 4.35
C MET A 166 4.94 -9.70 5.06
N MET A 167 3.70 -9.46 5.49
CA MET A 167 2.86 -10.48 6.12
C MET A 167 2.60 -11.68 5.18
N TYR A 168 2.33 -11.44 3.90
CA TYR A 168 2.10 -12.51 2.92
C TYR A 168 3.39 -13.27 2.58
N LEU A 169 4.52 -12.57 2.50
CA LEU A 169 5.81 -13.15 2.09
C LEU A 169 6.64 -13.72 3.25
N GLN A 170 6.27 -13.48 4.51
CA GLN A 170 7.08 -13.83 5.70
C GLN A 170 7.64 -15.27 5.66
N LYS A 171 6.84 -16.25 5.23
CA LYS A 171 7.24 -17.67 5.18
C LYS A 171 8.26 -17.96 4.09
N TYR A 172 8.28 -17.16 3.02
CA TYR A 172 9.13 -17.34 1.85
C TYR A 172 10.45 -16.61 2.01
N LEU A 173 10.41 -15.42 2.63
CA LEU A 173 11.62 -14.68 2.99
C LEU A 173 12.49 -15.46 3.99
N ILE A 174 11.89 -16.10 4.98
CA ILE A 174 12.62 -16.93 5.96
C ILE A 174 13.26 -18.15 5.27
N LYS A 175 12.56 -18.78 4.33
CA LYS A 175 13.09 -19.92 3.57
C LYS A 175 14.26 -19.53 2.65
N GLY A 176 14.22 -18.32 2.06
CA GLY A 176 15.32 -17.79 1.23
C GLY A 176 16.56 -17.38 2.02
N CYS A 177 16.41 -17.06 3.31
CA CYS A 177 17.55 -16.76 4.21
C CYS A 177 18.21 -18.02 4.80
N TRP A 178 17.52 -19.16 4.86
CA TRP A 178 18.06 -20.41 5.42
C TRP A 178 19.17 -21.12 4.61
N PRO A 179 19.33 -21.00 3.28
CA PRO A 179 20.45 -21.63 2.57
C PRO A 179 21.80 -21.08 3.04
N TYR A 180 21.85 -19.80 3.44
CA TYR A 180 23.07 -19.13 3.90
C TYR A 180 23.50 -19.51 5.33
N SER A 181 22.62 -20.09 6.16
CA SER A 181 23.00 -20.50 7.52
C SER A 181 23.67 -21.87 7.58
N LYS A 182 23.56 -22.69 6.52
CA LYS A 182 24.26 -23.97 6.42
C LYS A 182 25.71 -23.83 5.96
N ASP A 183 26.04 -22.78 5.23
CA ASP A 183 27.42 -22.53 4.78
C ASP A 183 28.33 -22.00 5.90
N ILE A 184 27.76 -21.48 7.00
CA ILE A 184 28.52 -20.98 8.16
C ILE A 184 28.77 -22.08 9.21
N THR A 185 28.06 -23.22 9.14
CA THR A 185 28.18 -24.30 10.14
C THR A 185 28.85 -25.58 9.60
N GLY A 186 29.30 -25.60 8.35
CA GLY A 186 30.00 -26.73 7.72
C GLY A 186 31.54 -26.70 7.81
N SER A 187 32.12 -25.90 8.72
CA SER A 187 33.59 -25.83 8.92
C SER A 187 33.95 -25.98 10.40
N VAL A 188 33.68 -27.16 10.96
CA VAL A 188 34.42 -27.75 12.09
C VAL A 188 34.51 -29.25 11.89
#